data_AF-A0A423JJZ2-F1
#
_entry.id   AF-A0A423JJZ2-F1
#
_cell.length_a   1.000
_cell.length_b   1.000
_cell.length_c   1.000
_cell.angle_alpha   90.00
_cell.angle_beta   90.00
_cell.angle_gamma   90.00
#
_symmetry.space_group_name_H-M   'P 1'
#
loop_
_entity.id
_entity.type
_entity.pdbx_description
1 polymer ?
#
loop_
_entity_poly.entity_id
_entity_poly.type
_entity_poly.pdbx_seq_one_letter_code
_entity_poly.pdbx_strand_id
1 'polypeptide(L)'
;MLTRPDKDALRAMLESQVQEKLQHDPDAVTTYAAQPEPERKPYTCKPTVQDKAFHRELDQMRADAEAGDKSVRGPMDDGESSLALDDYPGLKEAGSASNQW
;
A
#
# COMPACT_ATOMS: atom_id res chain seq x y z
N MET A 1 -53.74 3.83 47.21
CA MET A 1 -54.45 3.68 45.91
C MET A 1 -53.41 3.79 44.83
N LEU A 2 -53.02 2.68 44.18
CA LEU A 2 -52.11 2.75 43.04
C LEU A 2 -52.87 3.40 41.89
N THR A 3 -52.48 4.62 41.51
CA THR A 3 -53.10 5.34 40.41
C THR A 3 -52.76 4.62 39.11
N ARG A 4 -53.79 4.21 38.36
CA ARG A 4 -53.60 3.66 37.03
C ARG A 4 -53.02 4.79 36.15
N PRO A 5 -51.85 4.60 35.54
CA PRO A 5 -51.31 5.60 34.63
C PRO A 5 -52.27 5.80 33.45
N ASP A 6 -52.35 7.04 32.98
CA ASP A 6 -53.10 7.35 31.77
C ASP A 6 -52.48 6.62 30.56
N LYS A 7 -53.29 6.37 29.53
CA LYS A 7 -52.87 5.55 28.39
C LYS A 7 -51.63 6.12 27.69
N ASP A 8 -51.55 7.43 27.58
CA ASP A 8 -50.43 8.11 26.91
C ASP A 8 -49.17 8.11 27.77
N ALA A 9 -49.31 8.28 29.09
CA ALA A 9 -48.19 8.13 30.01
C ALA A 9 -47.62 6.71 30.00
N LEU A 10 -48.49 5.70 29.90
CA LEU A 10 -48.09 4.30 29.80
C LEU A 10 -47.37 4.00 28.48
N ARG A 11 -47.85 4.56 27.35
CA ARG A 11 -47.16 4.44 26.05
C ARG A 11 -45.76 5.04 26.09
N ALA A 12 -45.64 6.27 26.58
CA ALA A 12 -44.34 6.95 26.68
C ALA A 12 -43.34 6.19 27.58
N MET A 13 -43.81 5.63 28.70
CA MET A 13 -42.97 4.82 29.58
C MET A 13 -42.51 3.51 28.93
N LEU A 14 -43.37 2.86 28.15
CA LEU A 14 -43.00 1.63 27.44
C LEU A 14 -42.03 1.92 26.28
N GLU A 15 -42.24 3.01 25.55
CA GLU A 15 -41.33 3.45 24.47
C GLU A 15 -39.93 3.73 24.99
N SER A 16 -39.80 4.43 26.13
CA SER A 16 -38.48 4.70 26.72
C SER A 16 -37.76 3.43 27.15
N GLN A 17 -38.47 2.48 27.75
CA GLN A 17 -37.92 1.18 28.14
C GLN A 17 -37.45 0.37 26.92
N VAL A 18 -38.24 0.33 25.85
CA VAL A 18 -37.86 -0.34 24.60
C VAL A 18 -36.60 0.30 24.02
N GLN A 19 -36.53 1.64 23.99
CA GLN A 19 -35.40 2.35 23.42
C GLN A 19 -34.12 2.17 24.25
N GLU A 20 -34.22 2.15 25.58
CA GLU A 20 -33.10 1.84 26.47
C GLU A 20 -32.58 0.41 26.24
N LYS A 21 -33.49 -0.57 26.15
CA LYS A 21 -33.13 -1.97 25.89
C LYS A 21 -32.47 -2.17 24.53
N LEU A 22 -32.95 -1.48 23.49
CA LEU A 22 -32.33 -1.50 22.17
C LEU A 22 -30.93 -0.86 22.16
N GLN A 23 -30.70 0.18 22.97
CA GLN A 23 -29.36 0.78 23.12
C GLN A 23 -28.39 -0.13 23.89
N HIS A 24 -28.86 -0.81 24.92
CA HIS A 24 -28.03 -1.71 25.72
C HIS A 24 -27.69 -3.01 24.97
N ASP A 25 -28.66 -3.61 24.27
CA ASP A 25 -28.54 -4.92 23.62
C ASP A 25 -28.94 -4.84 22.14
N PRO A 26 -28.12 -4.24 21.26
CA PRO A 26 -28.46 -4.12 19.84
C PRO A 26 -28.56 -5.49 19.13
N ASP A 27 -27.79 -6.47 19.60
CA ASP A 27 -27.75 -7.82 19.01
C ASP A 27 -28.94 -8.70 19.42
N ALA A 28 -29.77 -8.26 20.39
CA ALA A 28 -30.95 -9.01 20.83
C ALA A 28 -32.07 -8.99 19.77
N VAL A 29 -32.04 -8.06 18.82
CA VAL A 29 -33.02 -7.97 17.74
C VAL A 29 -32.61 -8.87 16.57
N THR A 30 -33.20 -10.06 16.50
CA THR A 30 -33.03 -10.94 15.34
C THR A 30 -33.83 -10.41 14.16
N THR A 31 -33.13 -9.82 13.19
CA THR A 31 -33.74 -9.34 11.94
C THR A 31 -33.75 -10.46 10.91
N TYR A 32 -34.94 -10.94 10.52
CA TYR A 32 -35.10 -11.99 9.48
C TYR A 32 -34.93 -11.47 8.04
N ALA A 33 -34.68 -10.17 7.88
CA ALA A 33 -34.40 -9.62 6.56
C ALA A 33 -33.14 -10.27 6.00
N ALA A 34 -33.17 -10.62 4.72
CA ALA A 34 -31.99 -11.07 4.02
C ALA A 34 -30.92 -9.97 4.09
N GLN A 35 -29.77 -10.30 4.68
CA GLN A 35 -28.61 -9.42 4.60
C GLN A 35 -28.16 -9.37 3.14
N PRO A 36 -27.70 -8.20 2.64
CA PRO A 36 -27.10 -8.12 1.32
C PRO A 36 -25.98 -9.16 1.20
N GLU A 37 -25.87 -9.78 0.03
CA GLU A 37 -24.82 -10.77 -0.21
C GLU A 37 -23.46 -10.13 0.08
N PRO A 38 -22.59 -10.79 0.86
CA PRO A 38 -21.29 -10.22 1.21
C PRO A 38 -20.53 -9.84 -0.05
N GLU A 39 -19.89 -8.67 -0.03
CA GLU A 39 -19.08 -8.21 -1.16
C GLU A 39 -18.01 -9.26 -1.49
N ARG A 40 -18.00 -9.69 -2.75
CA ARG A 40 -17.02 -10.66 -3.24
C ARG A 40 -15.66 -9.98 -3.25
N LYS A 41 -14.81 -10.31 -2.27
CA LYS A 41 -13.43 -9.84 -2.26
C LYS A 41 -12.75 -10.26 -3.57
N PRO A 42 -11.99 -9.37 -4.23
CA PRO A 42 -11.18 -9.75 -5.38
C PRO A 42 -10.21 -10.86 -4.97
N TYR A 43 -9.89 -11.76 -5.89
CA TYR A 43 -8.88 -12.78 -5.65
C TYR A 43 -7.53 -12.09 -5.41
N THR A 44 -7.03 -12.16 -4.17
CA THR A 44 -5.69 -11.67 -3.82
C THR A 44 -4.74 -12.85 -3.61
N CYS A 45 -3.62 -12.82 -4.31
CA CYS A 45 -2.55 -13.79 -4.09
C CYS A 45 -1.66 -13.33 -2.93
N LYS A 46 -1.11 -14.29 -2.17
CA LYS A 46 -0.09 -13.98 -1.17
C LYS A 46 1.18 -13.49 -1.88
N PRO A 47 1.89 -12.48 -1.35
CA PRO A 47 3.16 -12.03 -1.92
C PRO A 47 4.14 -13.19 -2.03
N THR A 48 4.76 -13.32 -3.19
CA THR A 48 5.80 -14.31 -3.45
C THR A 48 7.05 -14.01 -2.62
N VAL A 49 8.01 -14.94 -2.59
CA VAL A 49 9.29 -14.73 -1.90
C VAL A 49 10.05 -13.55 -2.52
N GLN A 50 9.97 -13.40 -3.85
CA GLN A 50 10.61 -12.31 -4.59
C GLN A 50 9.98 -10.96 -4.25
N ASP A 51 8.65 -10.88 -4.18
CA ASP A 51 7.94 -9.63 -3.80
C ASP A 51 8.37 -9.14 -2.42
N LYS A 52 8.56 -10.06 -1.48
CA LYS A 52 9.04 -9.75 -0.13
C LYS A 52 10.49 -9.28 -0.12
N ALA A 53 11.36 -9.88 -0.94
CA ALA A 53 12.75 -9.46 -1.05
C ALA A 53 12.84 -8.05 -1.65
N PHE A 54 12.07 -7.79 -2.72
CA PHE A 54 12.03 -6.48 -3.37
C PHE A 54 11.56 -5.37 -2.42
N HIS A 55 10.52 -5.61 -1.61
CA HIS A 55 10.08 -4.63 -0.62
C HIS A 55 11.16 -4.34 0.42
N ARG A 56 11.91 -5.35 0.86
CA ARG A 56 13.03 -5.15 1.80
C ARG A 56 14.15 -4.31 1.21
N GLU A 57 14.48 -4.51 -0.06
CA GLU A 57 15.49 -3.69 -0.74
C GLU A 57 15.03 -2.23 -0.90
N LEU A 58 13.75 -2.00 -1.24
CA LEU A 58 13.20 -0.65 -1.29
C LEU A 58 13.26 0.06 0.08
N ASP A 59 12.93 -0.66 1.15
CA ASP A 59 13.01 -0.12 2.51
C ASP A 59 14.47 0.17 2.90
N GLN A 60 15.41 -0.70 2.52
CA GLN A 60 16.84 -0.49 2.73
C GLN A 60 17.35 0.75 1.99
N MET A 61 17.02 0.92 0.70
CA MET A 61 17.41 2.09 -0.08
C MET A 61 16.85 3.40 0.49
N ARG A 62 15.61 3.38 1.00
CA ARG A 62 15.02 4.54 1.69
C ARG A 62 15.77 4.87 2.97
N ALA A 63 16.11 3.87 3.77
CA ALA A 63 16.89 4.05 4.99
C ALA A 63 18.29 4.58 4.69
N ASP A 64 18.95 4.09 3.64
CA ASP A 64 20.29 4.55 3.23
C ASP A 64 20.26 5.97 2.67
N ALA A 65 19.19 6.35 1.96
CA ALA A 65 18.97 7.72 1.51
C ALA A 65 18.74 8.69 2.68
N GLU A 66 17.98 8.28 3.69
CA GLU A 66 17.74 9.06 4.91
C GLU A 66 18.99 9.15 5.80
N ALA A 67 19.79 8.07 5.87
CA ALA A 67 21.03 8.00 6.64
C ALA A 67 22.20 8.77 6.01
N GLY A 68 22.03 9.35 4.82
CA GLY A 68 23.08 10.00 4.04
C GLY A 68 23.97 8.97 3.35
N ASP A 69 23.94 9.01 2.02
CA ASP A 69 24.64 8.15 1.06
C ASP A 69 25.94 7.50 1.60
N LYS A 70 25.86 6.20 1.89
CA LYS A 70 27.03 5.33 2.11
C LYS A 70 27.24 4.41 0.91
N SER A 71 27.00 4.91 -0.31
CA SER A 71 27.58 4.28 -1.49
C SER A 71 29.09 4.40 -1.37
N VAL A 72 29.72 3.38 -0.77
CA VAL A 72 31.12 3.10 -1.05
C VAL A 72 31.16 2.75 -2.53
N ARG A 73 31.31 3.75 -3.39
CA ARG A 73 32.07 3.57 -4.62
C ARG A 73 33.39 2.99 -4.15
N GLY A 74 33.57 1.68 -4.33
CA GLY A 74 34.90 1.09 -4.22
C GLY A 74 35.86 1.95 -5.05
N PRO A 75 37.13 2.10 -4.63
CA PRO A 75 38.10 2.88 -5.39
C PRO A 75 38.05 2.36 -6.83
N MET A 76 37.50 3.20 -7.72
CA MET A 76 37.68 2.96 -9.14
C MET A 76 39.16 3.16 -9.34
N ASP A 77 39.85 2.06 -9.59
CA ASP A 77 41.25 2.03 -9.97
C ASP A 77 41.41 3.03 -11.11
N ASP A 78 42.00 4.19 -10.81
CA ASP A 78 42.44 5.21 -11.74
C ASP A 78 43.69 4.70 -12.47
N GLY A 79 43.52 3.59 -13.19
CA GLY A 79 44.56 2.83 -13.84
C GLY A 79 44.14 2.45 -15.26
N GLU A 80 44.08 3.46 -16.12
CA GLU A 80 44.13 3.35 -17.57
C GLU A 80 42.88 2.76 -18.24
N SER A 81 42.02 3.68 -18.71
CA SER A 81 40.94 3.37 -19.64
C SER A 81 41.51 2.74 -20.92
N SER A 82 41.46 1.41 -21.01
CA SER A 82 41.66 0.59 -22.22
C SER A 82 40.58 0.83 -23.31
N LEU A 83 39.95 2.01 -23.27
CA LEU A 83 39.01 2.54 -24.26
C LEU A 83 39.62 3.70 -25.05
N ALA A 84 40.94 3.94 -24.92
CA ALA A 84 41.62 4.87 -25.80
C ALA A 84 41.56 4.33 -27.24
N LEU A 85 41.20 5.19 -28.19
CA LEU A 85 41.12 4.83 -29.61
C LEU A 85 42.46 4.30 -30.15
N ASP A 86 43.55 4.66 -29.48
CA ASP A 86 44.93 4.28 -29.81
C ASP A 86 45.29 2.83 -29.43
N ASP A 87 44.49 2.16 -28.58
CA ASP A 87 44.72 0.76 -28.18
C ASP A 87 44.31 -0.25 -29.26
N TYR A 88 43.69 0.21 -30.34
CA TYR A 88 43.24 -0.62 -31.46
C TYR A 88 44.09 -0.35 -32.72
N PRO A 89 45.24 -1.02 -32.89
CA PRO A 89 46.08 -0.88 -34.08
C PRO A 89 45.35 -1.44 -35.30
N GLY A 90 44.69 -0.55 -36.06
CA GLY A 90 43.93 -0.90 -37.25
C GLY A 90 42.79 0.07 -37.57
N LEU A 91 42.37 0.88 -36.61
CA LEU A 91 41.30 1.87 -36.79
C LEU A 91 41.88 3.21 -37.28
N LYS A 92 42.29 3.25 -38.56
CA LYS A 92 42.63 4.52 -39.24
C LYS A 92 41.33 5.30 -39.47
N GLU A 93 41.34 6.62 -39.24
CA GLU A 93 40.20 7.50 -39.52
C GLU A 93 39.66 7.26 -40.94
N ALA A 94 38.44 6.75 -41.03
CA ALA A 94 37.70 6.74 -42.28
C ALA A 94 37.40 8.21 -42.62
N GLY A 95 37.97 8.66 -43.74
CA GLY A 95 38.08 10.05 -44.13
C GLY A 95 36.83 10.90 -43.94
N SER A 96 37.08 12.18 -43.66
CA SER A 96 36.15 13.28 -43.83
C SER A 96 35.40 13.15 -45.17
N ALA A 97 34.20 12.57 -45.13
CA ALA A 97 33.29 12.58 -46.25
C ALA A 97 32.71 13.99 -46.36
N SER A 98 33.24 14.77 -47.29
CA SER A 98 32.67 16.05 -47.70
C SER A 98 31.26 15.81 -48.24
N ASN A 99 30.25 16.11 -47.43
CA ASN A 99 28.86 16.12 -47.87
C ASN A 99 28.61 17.39 -48.68
N GLN A 100 28.52 17.26 -50.00
CA GLN A 100 27.93 18.26 -50.88
C GLN A 100 26.65 17.68 -51.50
N TRP A 101 25.52 17.82 -50.80
CA TRP A 101 24.17 17.75 -51.35
C TRP A 101 23.31 18.79 -50.63
#